data_AF-A0AAV4ADG3-F1
#
_entry.id   AF-A0AAV4ADG3-F1
#
_cell.length_a   1.000
_cell.length_b   1.000
_cell.length_c   1.000
_cell.angle_alpha   90.00
_cell.angle_beta   90.00
_cell.angle_gamma   90.00
#
_symmetry.space_group_name_H-M   'P 1'
#
loop_
_entity.id
_entity.type
_entity.pdbx_description
1 polymer ?
#
loop_
_entity_poly.entity_id
_entity_poly.type
_entity_poly.pdbx_seq_one_letter_code
_entity_poly.pdbx_strand_id
1 'polypeptide(L)'
;MSTLVALSVALAIAFYSSGTNGQFINGYDQPFLHACNGNQVLKSVYSVHSNGAEDRRWRFTCAAAPNGASPSNCYWTDYVNTWDQPISFMCNSDYVISGLQSYHSNGAEDRRFKFKCCKHEGYKAYSCSITSYLNSWDRVLNYNVPNGRVIVGTASEHSNGAEDRRYKFISCQYGRLVPPS
;
A
#
# COMPACT_ATOMS: atom_id res chain seq x y z
N MET A 1 32.90 34.54 -33.02
CA MET A 1 32.86 34.00 -31.64
C MET A 1 31.43 33.55 -31.39
N SER A 2 31.15 32.25 -31.54
CA SER A 2 29.81 31.67 -31.30
C SER A 2 29.57 31.50 -29.81
N THR A 3 28.49 32.09 -29.30
CA THR A 3 27.99 31.81 -27.96
C THR A 3 27.09 30.56 -28.02
N LEU A 4 27.53 29.49 -27.36
CA LEU A 4 26.73 28.29 -27.10
C LEU A 4 25.67 28.62 -26.04
N VAL A 5 24.41 28.38 -26.35
CA VAL A 5 23.31 28.37 -25.37
C VAL A 5 23.27 26.97 -24.75
N ALA A 6 23.62 26.86 -23.47
CA ALA A 6 23.47 25.62 -22.72
C ALA A 6 21.99 25.43 -22.34
N LEU A 7 21.33 24.41 -22.89
CA LEU A 7 20.05 23.94 -22.39
C LEU A 7 20.29 23.18 -21.08
N SER A 8 19.85 23.77 -19.96
CA SER A 8 19.76 23.10 -18.68
C SER A 8 18.58 22.13 -18.69
N VAL A 9 18.85 20.82 -18.74
CA VAL A 9 17.84 19.79 -18.47
C VAL A 9 17.61 19.76 -16.97
N ALA A 10 16.49 20.35 -16.52
CA ALA A 10 16.06 20.22 -15.13
C ALA A 10 15.64 18.76 -14.88
N LEU A 11 16.50 18.01 -14.19
CA LEU A 11 16.16 16.68 -13.69
C LEU A 11 15.10 16.86 -12.58
N ALA A 12 13.88 16.40 -12.83
CA ALA A 12 12.83 16.38 -11.82
C ALA A 12 13.21 15.38 -10.72
N ILE A 13 13.86 15.88 -9.66
CA ILE A 13 14.15 15.09 -8.46
C ILE A 13 12.81 14.88 -7.75
N ALA A 14 12.29 13.66 -7.79
CA ALA A 14 11.14 13.27 -6.97
C ALA A 14 11.55 13.39 -5.50
N PHE A 15 11.10 14.47 -4.85
CA PHE A 15 11.25 14.63 -3.41
C PHE A 15 10.40 13.56 -2.71
N TYR A 16 11.06 12.56 -2.13
CA TYR A 16 10.42 11.67 -1.18
C TYR A 16 10.13 12.47 0.09
N SER A 17 8.90 12.97 0.22
CA SER A 17 8.46 13.52 1.49
C SER A 17 8.38 12.37 2.49
N SER A 18 9.25 12.38 3.50
CA SER A 18 9.07 11.57 4.70
C SER A 18 7.78 12.03 5.37
N GLY A 19 6.66 11.40 5.02
CA GLY A 19 5.33 11.77 5.48
C GLY A 19 5.31 11.89 7.00
N THR A 20 4.99 13.09 7.49
CA THR A 20 4.65 13.31 8.89
C THR A 20 3.50 12.38 9.24
N ASN A 21 3.58 11.68 10.38
CA ASN A 21 2.51 10.82 10.87
C ASN A 21 1.20 11.61 10.90
N GLY A 22 0.28 11.35 9.97
CA GLY A 22 -1.09 11.86 10.04
C GLY A 22 -1.69 12.53 8.79
N GLN A 23 -0.91 12.82 7.73
CA GLN A 23 -1.45 13.50 6.54
C GLN A 23 -1.84 12.56 5.40
N PHE A 24 -2.78 13.00 4.56
CA PHE A 24 -3.05 12.33 3.29
C PHE A 24 -1.86 12.49 2.36
N ILE A 25 -1.47 11.40 1.69
CA ILE A 25 -0.30 11.38 0.80
C ILE A 25 -0.64 11.76 -0.64
N ASN A 26 -1.94 11.87 -0.96
CA ASN A 26 -2.44 12.33 -2.24
C ASN A 26 -3.75 13.13 -2.07
N GLY A 27 -4.06 13.94 -3.08
CA GLY A 27 -5.41 14.45 -3.29
C GLY A 27 -6.29 13.44 -4.02
N TYR A 28 -7.57 13.79 -4.22
CA TYR A 28 -8.45 13.07 -5.14
C TYR A 28 -7.93 13.19 -6.58
N ASP A 29 -8.17 12.17 -7.40
CA ASP A 29 -7.69 11.94 -8.78
C ASP A 29 -6.17 11.87 -8.92
N GLN A 30 -5.44 12.10 -7.83
CA GLN A 30 -3.99 12.10 -7.84
C GLN A 30 -3.45 10.70 -7.53
N PRO A 31 -2.34 10.30 -8.21
CA PRO A 31 -1.66 9.07 -7.90
C PRO A 31 -0.92 9.17 -6.56
N PHE A 32 -0.51 8.02 -6.03
CA PHE A 32 0.42 7.96 -4.92
C PHE A 32 1.41 6.81 -5.10
N LEU A 33 2.60 6.98 -4.49
CA LEU A 33 3.59 5.95 -4.25
C LEU A 33 4.01 6.03 -2.79
N HIS A 34 3.78 4.95 -2.03
CA HIS A 34 4.16 4.88 -0.63
C HIS A 34 4.94 3.60 -0.34
N ALA A 35 6.06 3.74 0.36
CA ALA A 35 6.82 2.60 0.88
C ALA A 35 7.34 2.95 2.28
N CYS A 36 7.25 1.99 3.19
CA CYS A 36 7.88 2.07 4.49
C CYS A 36 9.40 1.94 4.36
N ASN A 37 10.12 2.68 5.19
CA ASN A 37 11.58 2.78 5.16
C ASN A 37 12.24 1.81 6.13
N GLY A 38 13.48 1.42 5.85
CA GLY A 38 14.32 0.67 6.79
C GLY A 38 13.66 -0.62 7.26
N ASN A 39 13.50 -0.76 8.58
CA ASN A 39 12.92 -1.94 9.23
C ASN A 39 11.39 -1.91 9.37
N GLN A 40 10.71 -1.02 8.65
CA GLN A 40 9.29 -0.77 8.87
C GLN A 40 8.38 -1.51 7.87
N VAL A 41 7.17 -1.77 8.34
CA VAL A 41 6.04 -2.34 7.58
C VAL A 41 4.81 -1.47 7.78
N LEU A 42 3.80 -1.64 6.92
CA LEU A 42 2.53 -0.94 7.06
C LEU A 42 1.88 -1.26 8.42
N LYS A 43 1.51 -0.22 9.15
CA LYS A 43 0.84 -0.31 10.46
C LYS A 43 -0.60 0.19 10.43
N SER A 44 -0.90 1.15 9.57
CA SER A 44 -2.29 1.56 9.33
C SER A 44 -2.54 1.92 7.88
N VAL A 45 -3.78 1.70 7.46
CA VAL A 45 -4.33 2.10 6.17
C VAL A 45 -5.60 2.90 6.45
N TYR A 46 -5.61 4.17 6.04
CA TYR A 46 -6.73 5.06 6.20
C TYR A 46 -7.07 5.70 4.85
N SER A 47 -8.35 5.73 4.50
CA SER A 47 -8.79 6.33 3.24
C SER A 47 -10.20 6.89 3.33
N VAL A 48 -10.43 8.00 2.64
CA VAL A 48 -11.70 8.71 2.59
C VAL A 48 -12.11 8.87 1.13
N HIS A 49 -13.37 8.53 0.84
CA HIS A 49 -14.03 8.67 -0.46
C HIS A 49 -14.63 10.07 -0.63
N SER A 50 -14.76 10.53 -1.87
CA SER A 50 -15.49 11.74 -2.24
C SER A 50 -16.36 11.49 -3.46
N ASN A 51 -17.68 11.52 -3.28
CA ASN A 51 -18.64 11.37 -4.38
C ASN A 51 -18.56 12.50 -5.42
N GLY A 52 -17.90 13.62 -5.12
CA GLY A 52 -17.67 14.66 -6.13
C GLY A 52 -16.54 14.33 -7.11
N ALA A 53 -15.60 13.48 -6.69
CA ALA A 53 -14.45 13.06 -7.49
C ALA A 53 -14.52 11.57 -7.86
N GLU A 54 -15.45 10.82 -7.26
CA GLU A 54 -15.54 9.36 -7.33
C GLU A 54 -14.17 8.70 -7.13
N ASP A 55 -13.50 9.17 -6.08
CA ASP A 55 -12.13 8.78 -5.77
C ASP A 55 -11.84 8.79 -4.27
N ARG A 56 -10.78 8.06 -3.93
CA ARG A 56 -10.22 7.93 -2.59
C ARG A 56 -8.87 8.63 -2.47
N ARG A 57 -8.72 9.44 -1.42
CA ARG A 57 -7.42 9.87 -0.90
C ARG A 57 -6.94 8.97 0.24
N TRP A 58 -5.63 8.87 0.39
CA TRP A 58 -4.99 7.83 1.19
C TRP A 58 -4.04 8.38 2.24
N ARG A 59 -3.99 7.71 3.38
CA ARG A 59 -3.03 7.93 4.45
C ARG A 59 -2.55 6.57 4.96
N PHE A 60 -1.24 6.46 5.14
CA PHE A 60 -0.60 5.26 5.65
C PHE A 60 0.32 5.64 6.81
N THR A 61 0.49 4.70 7.74
CA THR A 61 1.57 4.79 8.73
C THR A 61 2.41 3.54 8.68
N CYS A 62 3.68 3.72 9.01
CA CYS A 62 4.67 2.65 9.09
C CYS A 62 5.09 2.46 10.55
N ALA A 63 5.42 1.23 10.92
CA ALA A 63 6.03 0.91 12.21
C ALA A 63 7.08 -0.18 12.02
N ALA A 64 8.01 -0.29 12.97
CA ALA A 64 8.99 -1.38 12.96
C ALA A 64 8.28 -2.73 12.83
N ALA A 65 8.84 -3.62 12.01
CA ALA A 65 8.32 -4.96 11.86
C ALA A 65 8.36 -5.71 13.21
N PRO A 66 7.38 -6.58 13.49
CA PRO A 66 7.34 -7.34 14.73
C PRO A 66 8.63 -8.15 14.96
N ASN A 67 8.97 -8.34 16.23
CA ASN A 67 10.07 -9.22 16.67
C ASN A 67 11.46 -8.85 16.13
N GLY A 68 11.67 -7.60 15.71
CA GLY A 68 12.98 -7.12 15.24
C GLY A 68 13.31 -7.55 13.82
N ALA A 69 12.32 -7.92 13.02
CA ALA A 69 12.54 -8.27 11.62
C ALA A 69 13.11 -7.06 10.84
N SER A 70 14.09 -7.31 9.97
CA SER A 70 14.55 -6.31 8.99
C SER A 70 14.18 -6.74 7.56
N PRO A 71 13.52 -5.87 6.76
CA PRO A 71 13.20 -6.15 5.37
C PRO A 71 14.47 -6.38 4.56
N SER A 72 14.42 -7.41 3.74
CA SER A 72 15.38 -7.73 2.69
C SER A 72 14.61 -8.20 1.45
N ASN A 73 15.28 -8.25 0.30
CA ASN A 73 14.74 -8.85 -0.93
C ASN A 73 13.35 -8.33 -1.31
N CYS A 74 13.21 -7.02 -1.46
CA CYS A 74 11.93 -6.42 -1.84
C CYS A 74 11.70 -6.45 -3.35
N TYR A 75 10.45 -6.59 -3.76
CA TYR A 75 10.02 -6.38 -5.14
C TYR A 75 8.71 -5.60 -5.19
N TRP A 76 8.52 -4.87 -6.28
CA TRP A 76 7.23 -4.29 -6.65
C TRP A 76 6.51 -5.24 -7.60
N THR A 77 5.21 -5.40 -7.42
CA THR A 77 4.37 -6.13 -8.37
C THR A 77 4.08 -5.27 -9.61
N ASP A 78 3.54 -5.90 -10.64
CA ASP A 78 2.70 -5.19 -11.60
C ASP A 78 1.33 -4.84 -11.00
N TYR A 79 0.50 -4.11 -11.75
CA TYR A 79 -0.83 -3.75 -11.31
C TYR A 79 -1.68 -5.01 -11.17
N VAL A 80 -2.15 -5.30 -9.97
CA VAL A 80 -2.73 -6.61 -9.62
C VAL A 80 -4.21 -6.76 -9.94
N ASN A 81 -4.88 -5.65 -10.25
CA ASN A 81 -6.27 -5.59 -10.70
C ASN A 81 -6.35 -4.84 -12.02
N THR A 82 -7.48 -4.93 -12.71
CA THR A 82 -7.92 -3.98 -13.75
C THR A 82 -9.02 -3.07 -13.22
N TRP A 83 -9.48 -2.11 -14.05
CA TRP A 83 -10.64 -1.26 -13.74
C TRP A 83 -11.88 -2.11 -13.49
N ASP A 84 -12.72 -1.68 -12.54
CA ASP A 84 -13.99 -2.28 -12.10
C ASP A 84 -13.88 -3.72 -11.59
N GLN A 85 -12.70 -4.31 -11.65
CA GLN A 85 -12.44 -5.67 -11.24
C GLN A 85 -11.97 -5.73 -9.79
N PRO A 86 -12.27 -6.83 -9.08
CA PRO A 86 -11.84 -7.01 -7.72
C PRO A 86 -10.32 -7.08 -7.61
N ILE A 87 -9.80 -6.73 -6.44
CA ILE A 87 -8.44 -7.09 -6.03
C ILE A 87 -8.53 -8.43 -5.30
N SER A 88 -7.69 -9.39 -5.67
CA SER A 88 -7.45 -10.61 -4.91
C SER A 88 -5.95 -10.88 -4.92
N PHE A 89 -5.24 -10.33 -3.94
CA PHE A 89 -3.79 -10.33 -3.93
C PHE A 89 -3.21 -10.77 -2.59
N MET A 90 -2.15 -11.58 -2.65
CA MET A 90 -1.29 -11.93 -1.54
C MET A 90 0.15 -11.96 -2.03
N CYS A 91 1.09 -11.44 -1.23
CA CYS A 91 2.52 -11.61 -1.51
C CYS A 91 2.90 -13.10 -1.47
N ASN A 92 4.07 -13.43 -2.04
CA ASN A 92 4.65 -14.77 -1.92
C ASN A 92 4.84 -15.18 -0.46
N SER A 93 5.03 -16.48 -0.19
CA SER A 93 5.22 -17.00 1.17
C SER A 93 6.29 -16.20 1.94
N ASP A 94 5.93 -15.79 3.16
CA ASP A 94 6.77 -15.02 4.09
C ASP A 94 7.10 -13.58 3.67
N TYR A 95 6.60 -13.12 2.52
CA TYR A 95 6.67 -11.72 2.17
C TYR A 95 5.52 -10.96 2.81
N VAL A 96 5.80 -9.71 3.17
CA VAL A 96 4.84 -8.78 3.78
C VAL A 96 4.68 -7.56 2.87
N ILE A 97 3.49 -6.96 2.89
CA ILE A 97 3.25 -5.70 2.21
C ILE A 97 3.90 -4.56 3.02
N SER A 98 4.90 -3.92 2.41
CA SER A 98 5.64 -2.79 3.00
C SER A 98 5.44 -1.49 2.22
N GLY A 99 4.66 -1.52 1.15
CA GLY A 99 4.39 -0.36 0.31
C GLY A 99 3.32 -0.67 -0.73
N LEU A 100 2.77 0.39 -1.30
CA LEU A 100 1.71 0.32 -2.30
C LEU A 100 1.75 1.57 -3.17
N GLN A 101 1.36 1.40 -4.43
CA GLN A 101 1.27 2.45 -5.43
C GLN A 101 -0.11 2.35 -6.08
N SER A 102 -0.72 3.49 -6.36
CA SER A 102 -2.00 3.53 -7.05
C SER A 102 -2.17 4.81 -7.86
N TYR A 103 -2.94 4.71 -8.93
CA TYR A 103 -3.44 5.85 -9.69
C TYR A 103 -4.91 5.63 -10.01
N HIS A 104 -5.63 6.74 -10.17
CA HIS A 104 -7.06 6.79 -10.49
C HIS A 104 -7.26 7.11 -11.97
N SER A 105 -8.42 6.74 -12.50
CA SER A 105 -8.87 7.12 -13.82
C SER A 105 -10.29 7.67 -13.76
N ASN A 106 -10.48 8.95 -14.07
CA ASN A 106 -11.79 9.59 -14.16
C ASN A 106 -12.69 9.01 -15.26
N GLY A 107 -12.16 8.17 -16.17
CA GLY A 107 -12.96 7.49 -17.17
C GLY A 107 -13.65 6.24 -16.63
N ALA A 108 -13.00 5.57 -15.68
CA ALA A 108 -13.52 4.37 -15.02
C ALA A 108 -14.01 4.65 -13.59
N GLU A 109 -13.70 5.83 -13.06
CA GLU A 109 -13.89 6.22 -11.65
C GLU A 109 -13.37 5.16 -10.65
N ASP A 110 -12.18 4.64 -10.96
CA ASP A 110 -11.60 3.53 -10.24
C ASP A 110 -10.07 3.67 -10.12
N ARG A 111 -9.46 2.83 -9.27
CA ARG A 111 -8.02 2.79 -8.98
C ARG A 111 -7.37 1.46 -9.34
N ARG A 112 -6.17 1.54 -9.93
CA ARG A 112 -5.24 0.41 -10.09
C ARG A 112 -4.27 0.36 -8.91
N PHE A 113 -3.87 -0.84 -8.50
CA PHE A 113 -2.97 -1.03 -7.36
C PHE A 113 -1.74 -1.89 -7.69
N LYS A 114 -0.55 -1.43 -7.27
CA LYS A 114 0.67 -2.24 -7.13
C LYS A 114 1.04 -2.34 -5.66
N PHE A 115 1.71 -3.42 -5.29
CA PHE A 115 2.18 -3.65 -3.93
C PHE A 115 3.69 -3.87 -3.92
N LYS A 116 4.34 -3.37 -2.87
CA LYS A 116 5.71 -3.71 -2.53
C LYS A 116 5.69 -4.84 -1.52
N CYS A 117 6.26 -5.97 -1.91
CA CYS A 117 6.43 -7.13 -1.06
C CYS A 117 7.89 -7.21 -0.61
N CYS A 118 8.14 -7.37 0.68
CA CYS A 118 9.49 -7.59 1.22
C CYS A 118 9.52 -8.85 2.09
N LYS A 119 10.61 -9.61 2.04
CA LYS A 119 10.86 -10.74 2.94
C LYS A 119 11.76 -10.29 4.10
N HIS A 120 11.83 -11.07 5.16
CA HIS A 120 12.82 -10.87 6.21
C HIS A 120 13.50 -12.22 6.48
N GLU A 121 14.83 -12.24 6.47
CA GLU A 121 15.58 -13.50 6.64
C GLU A 121 15.36 -14.09 8.03
N GLY A 122 15.06 -15.39 8.07
CA GLY A 122 14.77 -16.09 9.32
C GLY A 122 13.44 -15.70 9.95
N TYR A 123 12.46 -15.18 9.19
CA TYR A 123 11.09 -14.94 9.66
C TYR A 123 10.07 -15.67 8.81
N LYS A 124 8.91 -15.96 9.42
CA LYS A 124 7.78 -16.63 8.78
C LYS A 124 6.46 -15.91 9.07
N ALA A 125 5.59 -15.87 8.08
CA ALA A 125 4.19 -15.50 8.28
C ALA A 125 3.36 -16.72 8.67
N TYR A 126 2.59 -16.62 9.75
CA TYR A 126 1.76 -17.73 10.26
C TYR A 126 0.49 -17.20 10.95
N SER A 127 -0.44 -18.11 11.28
CA SER A 127 -1.72 -17.77 11.92
C SER A 127 -2.48 -16.65 11.19
N CYS A 128 -2.51 -16.74 9.87
CA CYS A 128 -3.08 -15.73 8.99
C CYS A 128 -4.60 -15.70 9.09
N SER A 129 -5.18 -14.50 8.97
CA SER A 129 -6.62 -14.29 8.89
C SER A 129 -6.94 -13.13 7.97
N ILE A 130 -8.07 -13.24 7.29
CA ILE A 130 -8.66 -12.15 6.51
C ILE A 130 -9.74 -11.44 7.34
N THR A 131 -9.84 -10.13 7.21
CA THR A 131 -10.93 -9.36 7.84
C THR A 131 -12.25 -9.53 7.07
N SER A 132 -13.38 -9.16 7.70
CA SER A 132 -14.55 -8.72 6.95
C SER A 132 -14.24 -7.45 6.16
N TYR A 133 -15.19 -6.97 5.34
CA TYR A 133 -15.05 -5.64 4.74
C TYR A 133 -14.90 -4.59 5.84
N LEU A 134 -13.85 -3.79 5.74
CA LEU A 134 -13.46 -2.78 6.73
C LEU A 134 -14.13 -1.42 6.47
N ASN A 135 -14.79 -1.30 5.33
CA ASN A 135 -15.64 -0.16 4.98
C ASN A 135 -16.81 -0.63 4.11
N SER A 136 -17.88 0.16 4.12
CA SER A 136 -18.91 0.16 3.08
C SER A 136 -18.52 1.14 1.96
N TRP A 137 -19.25 1.11 0.85
CA TRP A 137 -19.16 2.13 -0.20
C TRP A 137 -19.38 3.53 0.37
N ASP A 138 -18.66 4.52 -0.15
CA ASP A 138 -18.61 5.92 0.27
C ASP A 138 -18.17 6.14 1.72
N ARG A 139 -17.81 5.07 2.43
CA ARG A 139 -17.41 5.14 3.84
C ARG A 139 -15.90 5.06 3.99
N VAL A 140 -15.47 5.64 5.09
CA VAL A 140 -14.08 5.67 5.53
C VAL A 140 -13.56 4.26 5.68
N LEU A 141 -12.41 3.99 5.07
CA LEU A 141 -11.57 2.84 5.42
C LEU A 141 -10.64 3.27 6.55
N ASN A 142 -10.68 2.55 7.68
CA ASN A 142 -9.79 2.79 8.80
C ASN A 142 -9.33 1.45 9.39
N TYR A 143 -8.11 1.04 9.02
CA TYR A 143 -7.54 -0.22 9.47
C TYR A 143 -6.22 0.01 10.20
N ASN A 144 -6.14 -0.50 11.43
CA ASN A 144 -4.90 -0.61 12.18
C ASN A 144 -4.51 -2.08 12.27
N VAL A 145 -3.30 -2.40 11.85
CA VAL A 145 -2.79 -3.77 11.90
C VAL A 145 -2.65 -4.18 13.37
N PRO A 146 -3.24 -5.30 13.81
CA PRO A 146 -3.11 -5.74 15.19
C PRO A 146 -1.66 -5.96 15.61
N ASN A 147 -1.37 -5.83 16.90
CA ASN A 147 -0.01 -5.99 17.42
C ASN A 147 0.54 -7.39 17.12
N GLY A 148 1.83 -7.47 16.78
CA GLY A 148 2.50 -8.71 16.37
C GLY A 148 2.11 -9.21 14.99
N ARG A 149 1.23 -8.51 14.26
CA ARG A 149 0.82 -8.88 12.90
C ARG A 149 1.39 -7.95 11.84
N VAL A 150 1.44 -8.47 10.61
CA VAL A 150 1.83 -7.77 9.38
C VAL A 150 0.77 -8.01 8.31
N ILE A 151 0.60 -7.08 7.37
CA ILE A 151 -0.25 -7.28 6.19
C ILE A 151 0.52 -8.11 5.17
N VAL A 152 -0.10 -9.17 4.66
CA VAL A 152 0.50 -10.02 3.59
C VAL A 152 -0.32 -10.00 2.31
N GLY A 153 -1.56 -9.50 2.36
CA GLY A 153 -2.47 -9.49 1.23
C GLY A 153 -3.66 -8.56 1.44
N THR A 154 -4.42 -8.36 0.37
CA THR A 154 -5.62 -7.54 0.35
C THR A 154 -6.63 -8.12 -0.64
N ALA A 155 -7.91 -7.93 -0.33
CA ALA A 155 -8.99 -8.17 -1.26
C ALA A 155 -9.90 -6.94 -1.31
N SER A 156 -10.47 -6.67 -2.48
CA SER A 156 -11.35 -5.52 -2.67
C SER A 156 -12.40 -5.83 -3.73
N GLU A 157 -13.57 -5.22 -3.59
CA GLU A 157 -14.59 -5.17 -4.62
C GLU A 157 -14.81 -3.71 -5.03
N HIS A 158 -15.20 -3.52 -6.29
CA HIS A 158 -15.63 -2.24 -6.85
C HIS A 158 -17.16 -2.23 -7.04
N SER A 159 -17.78 -1.06 -7.00
CA SER A 159 -19.18 -0.89 -7.36
C SER A 159 -19.34 0.29 -8.29
N ASN A 160 -19.73 0.05 -9.55
CA ASN A 160 -20.00 1.11 -10.53
C ASN A 160 -21.23 1.99 -10.16
N GLY A 161 -22.03 1.59 -9.18
CA GLY A 161 -23.13 2.43 -8.69
C GLY A 161 -22.66 3.49 -7.69
N ALA A 162 -21.59 3.19 -6.95
CA ALA A 162 -20.98 4.11 -5.98
C ALA A 162 -19.64 4.67 -6.48
N GLU A 163 -19.11 4.13 -7.58
CA GLU A 163 -17.76 4.38 -8.11
C GLU A 163 -16.69 4.35 -7.01
N ASP A 164 -16.80 3.31 -6.17
CA ASP A 164 -16.01 3.18 -4.96
C ASP A 164 -15.59 1.73 -4.71
N ARG A 165 -14.56 1.58 -3.87
CA ARG A 165 -14.01 0.30 -3.41
C ARG A 165 -14.20 0.06 -1.92
N ARG A 166 -14.53 -1.19 -1.57
CA ARG A 166 -14.45 -1.71 -0.20
C ARG A 166 -13.32 -2.69 -0.06
N TYR A 167 -12.72 -2.74 1.14
CA TYR A 167 -11.44 -3.43 1.34
C TYR A 167 -11.47 -4.45 2.48
N LYS A 168 -10.71 -5.53 2.29
CA LYS A 168 -10.33 -6.53 3.29
C LYS A 168 -8.81 -6.61 3.31
N PHE A 169 -8.23 -6.87 4.47
CA PHE A 169 -6.80 -7.16 4.57
C PHE A 169 -6.57 -8.55 5.12
N ILE A 170 -5.55 -9.23 4.58
CA ILE A 170 -5.01 -10.47 5.12
C ILE A 170 -3.82 -10.09 5.99
N SER A 171 -3.88 -10.43 7.27
CA SER A 171 -2.78 -10.22 8.19
C SER A 171 -2.36 -11.52 8.85
N CYS A 172 -1.07 -11.64 9.16
CA CYS A 172 -0.49 -12.82 9.79
C CYS A 172 0.33 -12.41 11.00
N GLN A 173 0.47 -13.29 11.99
CA GLN A 173 1.58 -13.19 12.92
C GLN A 173 2.90 -13.33 12.16
N TYR A 174 3.94 -12.62 12.59
CA TYR A 174 5.23 -12.62 11.92
C TYR A 174 6.35 -12.80 12.94
N GLY A 175 7.02 -13.94 12.87
CA GLY A 175 7.91 -14.39 13.95
C GLY A 175 9.19 -14.99 13.41
N ARG A 176 10.23 -14.94 14.25
CA ARG A 176 11.54 -15.48 13.94
C ARG A 176 11.47 -17.01 13.92
N LEU A 177 12.01 -17.60 12.86
CA LEU A 177 12.41 -19.00 12.82
C LEU A 177 13.59 -19.14 13.78
N VAL A 178 13.34 -19.56 15.02
CA VAL A 178 14.41 -20.02 15.89
C VAL A 178 14.98 -21.27 15.21
N PRO A 179 16.30 -21.39 14.98
CA PRO A 179 16.87 -22.68 14.57
C PRO A 179 16.48 -23.72 15.61
N PRO A 180 16.19 -24.99 15.24
CA PRO A 180 16.16 -26.04 16.25
C PRO A 180 17.51 -26.03 16.98
N SER A 181 17.45 -25.90 18.30
CA SER A 181 18.60 -26.06 19.20
C SER A 181 19.27 -27.40 18.99
#